data_AF-A0A2C9LZS5-F1
#
_entry.id   AF-A0A2C9LZS5-F1
#
_cell.length_a   1.000
_cell.length_b   1.000
_cell.length_c   1.000
_cell.angle_alpha   90.00
_cell.angle_beta   90.00
_cell.angle_gamma   90.00
#
_symmetry.space_group_name_H-M   'P 1'
#
loop_
_entity.id
_entity.type
_entity.pdbx_description
1 polymer ?
#
loop_
_entity_poly.entity_id
_entity_poly.type
_entity_poly.pdbx_seq_one_letter_code
_entity_poly.pdbx_strand_id
1 'polypeptide(L)'
;MPLNDNGDVIDGARIDECIDTIKFLLLKNTKIVIISHFQRPGGKVDASMSLLRVKGFVEKKINKEVYFIDNINTAKQEVSLLSFGSIAMLENLRFFPEEELNDDEFAKKLASIGEVYVNDAFSCSHRKHASVHAITKFINSYAGLHLAKEVNALEKLFSVNNKKTNSINALCPDKENVIKSSVKMAIVGGKKISGKIDFINSMLGEMNCIMIGGAMANTFLAASGCDVGGSFFELDMIDMANDIMSNAKDKKTKIVLPIDFVGLSTNNAIETRSIDDSLKDFKIFDIGPKSIVNFAKKIYLANSIFWNGPLGLCEKVDFCIGTVS
;
A
#
# COMPACT_ATOMS: atom_id res chain seq x y z
N MET A 1 8.38 8.64 -5.12
CA MET A 1 9.67 7.94 -5.05
C MET A 1 10.53 8.67 -4.04
N PRO A 2 11.34 7.97 -3.23
CA PRO A 2 12.29 8.61 -2.34
C PRO A 2 13.58 8.99 -3.11
N LEU A 3 14.22 10.09 -2.70
CA LEU A 3 15.52 10.55 -3.22
C LEU A 3 16.57 10.45 -2.11
N ASN A 4 17.83 10.22 -2.48
CA ASN A 4 18.96 10.42 -1.56
C ASN A 4 19.34 11.91 -1.43
N ASP A 5 20.31 12.20 -0.57
CA ASP A 5 20.83 13.55 -0.34
C ASP A 5 21.43 14.21 -1.61
N ASN A 6 21.91 13.40 -2.56
CA ASN A 6 22.43 13.86 -3.85
C ASN A 6 21.31 14.16 -4.87
N GLY A 7 20.05 13.84 -4.54
CA GLY A 7 18.90 14.02 -5.42
C GLY A 7 18.64 12.86 -6.38
N ASP A 8 19.34 11.74 -6.24
CA ASP A 8 19.12 10.54 -7.06
C ASP A 8 17.95 9.71 -6.51
N VAL A 9 17.22 9.07 -7.42
CA VAL A 9 16.14 8.14 -7.08
C VAL A 9 16.72 6.87 -6.45
N ILE A 10 16.37 6.59 -5.20
CA ILE A 10 16.83 5.40 -4.46
C ILE A 10 15.90 4.19 -4.58
N ASP A 11 14.62 4.44 -4.89
CA ASP A 11 13.63 3.39 -5.12
C ASP A 11 12.71 3.76 -6.28
N GLY A 12 12.80 2.95 -7.34
CA GLY A 12 12.06 3.09 -8.59
C GLY A 12 10.83 2.18 -8.70
N ALA A 13 10.46 1.45 -7.65
CA ALA A 13 9.39 0.43 -7.71
C ALA A 13 8.09 0.97 -8.28
N ARG A 14 7.72 2.22 -7.94
CA ARG A 14 6.51 2.88 -8.45
C ARG A 14 6.49 3.10 -9.97
N ILE A 15 7.66 3.25 -10.59
CA ILE A 15 7.76 3.37 -12.05
C ILE A 15 7.76 1.97 -12.67
N ASP A 16 8.42 1.01 -12.03
CA ASP A 16 8.42 -0.38 -12.45
C ASP A 16 7.02 -0.99 -12.44
N GLU A 17 6.15 -0.59 -11.50
CA GLU A 17 4.75 -1.00 -11.43
C GLU A 17 3.94 -0.54 -12.66
N CYS A 18 4.15 0.69 -13.15
CA CYS A 18 3.36 1.26 -14.26
C CYS A 18 3.98 1.03 -15.64
N ILE A 19 5.18 0.42 -15.70
CA ILE A 19 5.96 0.33 -16.94
C ILE A 19 5.24 -0.46 -18.03
N ASP A 20 4.48 -1.49 -17.64
CA ASP A 20 3.76 -2.35 -18.57
C ASP A 20 2.62 -1.60 -19.26
N THR A 21 1.91 -0.73 -18.53
CA THR A 21 0.90 0.16 -19.10
C THR A 21 1.52 1.11 -20.12
N ILE A 22 2.66 1.73 -19.78
CA ILE A 22 3.37 2.65 -20.68
C ILE A 22 3.81 1.91 -21.96
N LYS A 23 4.43 0.73 -21.83
CA LYS A 23 4.85 -0.09 -22.97
C LYS A 23 3.69 -0.50 -23.85
N PHE A 24 2.56 -0.91 -23.25
CA PHE A 24 1.35 -1.26 -23.98
C PHE A 24 0.85 -0.09 -24.84
N LEU A 25 0.80 1.11 -24.28
CA LEU A 25 0.38 2.32 -25.00
C LEU A 25 1.37 2.68 -26.12
N LEU A 26 2.68 2.57 -25.87
CA LEU A 26 3.72 2.80 -26.89
C LEU A 26 3.59 1.84 -28.07
N LEU A 27 3.29 0.55 -27.83
CA LEU A 27 3.07 -0.44 -28.88
C LEU A 27 1.86 -0.10 -29.76
N LYS A 28 0.90 0.66 -29.23
CA LYS A 28 -0.25 1.20 -29.98
C LYS A 28 0.05 2.54 -30.66
N ASN A 29 1.30 2.98 -30.64
CA ASN A 29 1.77 4.22 -31.25
C ASN A 29 1.02 5.48 -30.77
N THR A 30 0.65 5.54 -29.48
CA THR A 30 -0.06 6.69 -28.90
C THR A 30 0.89 7.78 -28.44
N LYS A 31 0.41 9.03 -28.31
CA LYS A 31 1.07 10.06 -27.51
C LYS A 31 0.73 9.82 -26.04
N ILE A 32 1.73 9.74 -25.17
CA ILE A 32 1.53 9.49 -23.74
C ILE A 32 1.84 10.76 -22.96
N VAL A 33 0.92 11.20 -22.09
CA VAL A 33 1.15 12.30 -21.16
C VAL A 33 1.08 11.75 -19.75
N ILE A 34 2.22 11.70 -19.07
CA ILE A 34 2.34 11.26 -17.69
C ILE A 34 1.99 12.45 -16.78
N ILE A 35 0.99 12.25 -15.94
CA ILE A 35 0.62 13.19 -14.88
C ILE A 35 0.86 12.50 -13.53
N SER A 36 1.48 13.20 -12.58
CA SER A 36 1.83 12.62 -11.27
C SER A 36 2.01 13.72 -10.24
N HIS A 37 2.23 13.32 -9.00
CA HIS A 37 2.64 14.23 -7.93
C HIS A 37 3.95 13.75 -7.31
N PHE A 38 4.67 14.69 -6.73
CA PHE A 38 5.90 14.39 -6.00
C PHE A 38 5.88 15.08 -4.63
N GLN A 39 6.01 14.26 -3.58
CA GLN A 39 5.95 14.71 -2.19
C GLN A 39 4.66 15.52 -1.87
N ARG A 40 4.76 16.49 -0.96
CA ARG A 40 3.64 17.29 -0.44
C ARG A 40 4.02 18.78 -0.40
N PRO A 41 4.05 19.45 -1.56
CA PRO A 41 4.44 20.86 -1.64
C PRO A 41 3.37 21.84 -1.12
N GLY A 42 2.18 21.36 -0.77
CA GLY A 42 1.12 22.18 -0.18
C GLY A 42 0.61 23.29 -1.11
N GLY A 43 0.50 23.00 -2.42
CA GLY A 43 0.00 23.95 -3.40
C GLY A 43 0.97 25.09 -3.76
N LYS A 44 2.27 24.90 -3.52
CA LYS A 44 3.32 25.88 -3.83
C LYS A 44 4.37 25.27 -4.74
N VAL A 45 4.89 26.05 -5.66
CA VAL A 45 6.00 25.62 -6.50
C VAL A 45 7.26 25.51 -5.65
N ASP A 46 7.90 24.33 -5.69
CA ASP A 46 9.17 24.06 -5.00
C ASP A 46 10.06 23.22 -5.93
N ALA A 47 11.19 23.80 -6.35
CA ALA A 47 12.14 23.14 -7.24
C ALA A 47 12.66 21.80 -6.68
N SER A 48 12.76 21.66 -5.35
CA SER A 48 13.16 20.41 -4.69
C SER A 48 12.14 19.29 -4.88
N MET A 49 10.87 19.67 -5.10
CA MET A 49 9.73 18.78 -5.33
C MET A 49 9.25 18.78 -6.80
N SER A 50 10.06 19.27 -7.74
CA SER A 50 9.75 19.19 -9.18
C SER A 50 9.89 17.76 -9.70
N LEU A 51 8.99 17.36 -10.61
CA LEU A 51 9.08 16.11 -11.34
C LEU A 51 10.23 16.10 -12.36
N LEU A 52 10.78 17.26 -12.72
CA LEU A 52 11.98 17.35 -13.55
C LEU A 52 13.15 16.56 -12.95
N ARG A 53 13.24 16.52 -11.61
CA ARG A 53 14.27 15.78 -10.88
C ARG A 53 14.23 14.27 -11.13
N VAL A 54 13.04 13.73 -11.40
CA VAL A 54 12.86 12.29 -11.64
C VAL A 54 12.79 11.93 -13.13
N LYS A 55 12.72 12.94 -14.02
CA LYS A 55 12.64 12.75 -15.48
C LYS A 55 13.72 11.80 -16.00
N GLY A 56 14.99 12.09 -15.69
CA GLY A 56 16.12 11.30 -16.21
C GLY A 56 16.09 9.83 -15.74
N PHE A 57 15.52 9.56 -14.56
CA PHE A 57 15.30 8.20 -14.10
C PHE A 57 14.18 7.49 -14.88
N VAL A 58 13.08 8.19 -15.12
CA VAL A 58 11.94 7.70 -15.92
C VAL A 58 12.37 7.40 -17.36
N GLU A 59 13.16 8.28 -17.98
CA GLU A 59 13.72 8.08 -19.33
C GLU A 59 14.56 6.81 -19.41
N LYS A 60 15.46 6.59 -18.44
CA LYS A 60 16.28 5.37 -18.36
C LYS A 60 15.42 4.11 -18.21
N LYS A 61 14.37 4.16 -17.38
CA LYS A 61 13.47 3.01 -17.16
C LYS A 61 12.61 2.67 -18.38
N ILE A 62 12.12 3.68 -19.10
CA ILE A 62 11.32 3.50 -20.31
C ILE A 62 12.19 3.24 -21.55
N ASN A 63 13.48 3.58 -21.49
CA ASN A 63 14.41 3.59 -22.62
C ASN A 63 13.90 4.49 -23.77
N LYS A 64 13.39 5.67 -23.41
CA LYS A 64 12.86 6.67 -24.35
C LYS A 64 12.95 8.07 -23.77
N GLU A 65 13.13 9.06 -24.64
CA GLU A 65 13.07 10.48 -24.28
C GLU A 65 11.68 10.85 -23.73
N VAL A 66 11.67 11.69 -22.70
CA VAL A 66 10.44 12.23 -22.08
C VAL A 66 10.46 13.75 -22.17
N TYR A 67 9.52 14.32 -22.92
CA TYR A 67 9.31 15.77 -23.00
C TYR A 67 8.76 16.28 -21.67
N PHE A 68 9.31 17.37 -21.13
CA PHE A 68 8.84 17.94 -19.88
C PHE A 68 8.02 19.19 -20.14
N ILE A 69 6.85 19.28 -19.51
CA ILE A 69 5.92 20.40 -19.67
C ILE A 69 5.67 20.99 -18.29
N ASP A 70 6.19 22.17 -18.03
CA ASP A 70 6.10 22.85 -16.73
C ASP A 70 4.81 23.65 -16.55
N ASN A 71 4.15 24.03 -17.65
CA ASN A 71 2.99 24.90 -17.63
C ASN A 71 1.73 24.18 -18.17
N ILE A 72 0.80 23.89 -17.27
CA ILE A 72 -0.48 23.25 -17.62
C ILE A 72 -1.35 24.09 -18.58
N ASN A 73 -1.13 25.40 -18.69
CA ASN A 73 -1.87 26.25 -19.64
C ASN A 73 -1.45 25.98 -21.10
N THR A 74 -0.18 25.67 -21.34
CA THR A 74 0.38 25.43 -22.68
C THR A 74 0.43 23.94 -23.02
N ALA A 75 0.28 23.07 -22.03
CA ALA A 75 0.37 21.61 -22.16
C ALA A 75 -0.40 21.01 -23.35
N LYS A 76 -1.66 21.42 -23.58
CA LYS A 76 -2.44 20.91 -24.72
C LYS A 76 -1.79 21.24 -26.07
N GLN A 77 -1.27 22.45 -26.22
CA GLN A 77 -0.62 22.90 -27.45
C GLN A 77 0.72 22.17 -27.62
N GLU A 78 1.53 22.08 -26.57
CA GLU A 78 2.81 21.37 -26.59
C GLU A 78 2.65 19.89 -26.95
N VAL A 79 1.67 19.20 -26.35
CA VAL A 79 1.37 17.79 -26.68
C VAL A 79 0.88 17.63 -28.13
N SER A 80 0.15 18.61 -28.66
CA SER A 80 -0.32 18.57 -30.06
C SER A 80 0.84 18.56 -31.06
N LEU A 81 1.96 19.23 -30.73
CA LEU A 81 3.16 19.32 -31.56
C LEU A 81 4.04 18.06 -31.52
N LEU A 82 3.85 17.19 -30.53
CA LEU A 82 4.61 15.95 -30.43
C LEU A 82 4.22 14.94 -31.51
N SER A 83 5.15 14.10 -31.92
CA SER A 83 4.88 12.95 -32.78
C SER A 83 4.16 11.83 -32.03
N PHE A 84 3.42 10.99 -32.76
CA PHE A 84 2.90 9.74 -32.21
C PHE A 84 4.04 8.84 -31.70
N GLY A 85 3.80 8.16 -30.58
CA GLY A 85 4.82 7.39 -29.87
C GLY A 85 5.72 8.21 -28.94
N SER A 86 5.56 9.54 -28.88
CA SER A 86 6.26 10.39 -27.90
C SER A 86 5.65 10.30 -26.50
N ILE A 87 6.48 10.59 -25.50
CA ILE A 87 6.09 10.62 -24.09
C ILE A 87 6.35 12.02 -23.56
N ALA A 88 5.35 12.63 -22.93
CA ALA A 88 5.49 13.86 -22.16
C ALA A 88 5.23 13.58 -20.68
N MET A 89 5.77 14.43 -19.81
CA MET A 89 5.50 14.45 -18.38
C MET A 89 5.17 15.87 -17.95
N LEU A 90 4.02 16.05 -17.31
CA LEU A 90 3.68 17.33 -16.70
C LEU A 90 4.45 17.52 -15.39
N GLU A 91 4.64 18.77 -15.00
CA GLU A 91 5.10 19.13 -13.67
C GLU A 91 4.13 18.67 -12.57
N ASN A 92 4.64 18.61 -11.34
CA ASN A 92 4.00 18.13 -10.13
C ASN A 92 2.60 18.74 -9.94
N LEU A 93 1.57 17.91 -10.06
CA LEU A 93 0.18 18.35 -9.96
C LEU A 93 -0.15 18.96 -8.59
N ARG A 94 0.57 18.61 -7.52
CA ARG A 94 0.36 19.20 -6.19
C ARG A 94 0.94 20.61 -6.02
N PHE A 95 1.59 21.17 -7.04
CA PHE A 95 1.86 22.61 -7.07
C PHE A 95 0.58 23.43 -7.26
N PHE A 96 -0.51 22.79 -7.73
CA PHE A 96 -1.82 23.39 -7.86
C PHE A 96 -2.68 22.98 -6.65
N PRO A 97 -3.06 23.90 -5.75
CA PRO A 97 -3.98 23.60 -4.64
C PRO A 97 -5.26 22.88 -5.09
N GLU A 98 -5.73 23.20 -6.29
CA GLU A 98 -6.90 22.64 -6.97
C GLU A 98 -6.86 21.11 -7.08
N GLU A 99 -5.66 20.51 -7.14
CA GLU A 99 -5.47 19.06 -7.19
C GLU A 99 -6.00 18.38 -5.93
N GLU A 100 -5.65 18.87 -4.74
CA GLU A 100 -6.06 18.28 -3.47
C GLU A 100 -7.52 18.67 -3.10
N LEU A 101 -8.03 19.76 -3.68
CA LEU A 101 -9.42 20.20 -3.53
C LEU A 101 -10.40 19.46 -4.44
N ASN A 102 -9.91 18.58 -5.32
CA ASN A 102 -10.74 17.88 -6.32
C ASN A 102 -11.55 18.86 -7.19
N ASP A 103 -10.90 19.93 -7.62
CA ASP A 103 -11.52 21.00 -8.38
C ASP A 103 -11.91 20.55 -9.80
N ASP A 104 -13.14 20.87 -10.20
CA ASP A 104 -13.70 20.44 -11.49
C ASP A 104 -13.12 21.24 -12.67
N GLU A 105 -12.74 22.51 -12.50
CA GLU A 105 -12.14 23.32 -13.59
C GLU A 105 -10.70 22.89 -13.87
N PHE A 106 -9.92 22.61 -12.84
CA PHE A 106 -8.60 22.02 -12.97
C PHE A 106 -8.67 20.63 -13.61
N ALA A 107 -9.65 19.81 -13.22
CA ALA A 107 -9.89 18.52 -13.83
C ALA A 107 -10.29 18.61 -15.31
N LYS A 108 -11.15 19.55 -15.71
CA LYS A 108 -11.46 19.84 -17.13
C LYS A 108 -10.22 20.23 -17.92
N LYS A 109 -9.35 21.05 -17.31
CA LYS A 109 -8.09 21.47 -17.93
C LYS A 109 -7.17 20.28 -18.18
N LEU A 110 -7.00 19.40 -17.20
CA LEU A 110 -6.26 18.14 -17.36
C LEU A 110 -6.86 17.24 -18.44
N ALA A 111 -8.18 17.02 -18.40
CA ALA A 111 -8.91 16.23 -19.38
C ALA A 111 -8.73 16.78 -20.81
N SER A 112 -8.64 18.11 -20.98
CA SER A 112 -8.50 18.73 -22.30
C SER A 112 -7.17 18.44 -23.02
N ILE A 113 -6.18 17.89 -22.32
CA ILE A 113 -4.84 17.57 -22.85
C ILE A 113 -4.85 16.28 -23.66
N GLY A 114 -5.76 15.34 -23.36
CA GLY A 114 -5.81 14.02 -23.98
C GLY A 114 -7.20 13.63 -24.48
N GLU A 115 -7.27 12.49 -25.18
CA GLU A 115 -8.52 11.91 -25.67
C GLU A 115 -9.04 10.79 -24.76
N VAL A 116 -8.12 10.14 -24.04
CA VAL A 116 -8.37 9.07 -23.09
C VAL A 116 -7.56 9.30 -21.82
N TYR A 117 -8.15 9.00 -20.66
CA TYR A 117 -7.47 8.97 -19.37
C TYR A 117 -7.26 7.53 -18.90
N VAL A 118 -6.06 7.23 -18.43
CA VAL A 118 -5.71 5.93 -17.85
C VAL A 118 -5.22 6.16 -16.43
N ASN A 119 -5.99 5.69 -15.44
CA ASN A 119 -5.55 5.69 -14.05
C ASN A 119 -4.73 4.43 -13.77
N ASP A 120 -3.43 4.58 -13.55
CA ASP A 120 -2.56 3.48 -13.12
C ASP A 120 -1.98 3.70 -11.71
N ALA A 121 -2.58 4.62 -10.93
CA ALA A 121 -2.09 5.03 -9.61
C ALA A 121 -2.95 4.44 -8.47
N PHE A 122 -2.87 3.13 -8.24
CA PHE A 122 -3.64 2.43 -7.18
C PHE A 122 -3.48 3.10 -5.82
N SER A 123 -2.24 3.38 -5.41
CA SER A 123 -1.94 4.01 -4.11
C SER A 123 -2.57 5.39 -3.91
N CYS A 124 -3.00 6.07 -4.96
CA CYS A 124 -3.65 7.39 -4.90
C CYS A 124 -5.17 7.31 -5.03
N SER A 125 -5.69 6.16 -5.47
CA SER A 125 -7.10 5.97 -5.83
C SER A 125 -8.06 6.01 -4.64
N HIS A 126 -7.54 5.96 -3.40
CA HIS A 126 -8.32 6.17 -2.17
C HIS A 126 -8.65 7.65 -1.90
N ARG A 127 -8.11 8.59 -2.67
CA ARG A 127 -8.31 10.03 -2.49
C ARG A 127 -9.17 10.62 -3.59
N LYS A 128 -10.06 11.53 -3.19
CA LYS A 128 -10.78 12.40 -4.13
C LYS A 128 -9.86 13.56 -4.48
N HIS A 129 -8.98 13.36 -5.45
CA HIS A 129 -8.13 14.42 -6.01
C HIS A 129 -8.54 14.68 -7.46
N ALA A 130 -8.23 15.87 -7.99
CA ALA A 130 -8.68 16.25 -9.32
C ALA A 130 -8.15 15.30 -10.41
N SER A 131 -6.86 14.97 -10.37
CA SER A 131 -6.19 14.06 -11.32
C SER A 131 -6.61 12.59 -11.22
N VAL A 132 -7.36 12.20 -10.19
CA VAL A 132 -7.75 10.79 -9.93
C VAL A 132 -9.25 10.60 -10.05
N HIS A 133 -10.03 11.53 -9.50
CA HIS A 133 -11.47 11.42 -9.32
C HIS A 133 -12.23 12.41 -10.21
N ALA A 134 -12.02 13.73 -10.08
CA ALA A 134 -12.78 14.71 -10.86
C ALA A 134 -12.53 14.62 -12.37
N ILE A 135 -11.30 14.31 -12.80
CA ILE A 135 -10.94 14.14 -14.22
C ILE A 135 -11.87 13.15 -14.93
N THR A 136 -12.31 12.10 -14.23
CA THR A 136 -13.14 11.03 -14.81
C THR A 136 -14.52 11.48 -15.27
N LYS A 137 -14.98 12.65 -14.81
CA LYS A 137 -16.24 13.28 -15.27
C LYS A 137 -16.13 13.87 -16.68
N PHE A 138 -14.91 14.14 -17.15
CA PHE A 138 -14.66 14.99 -18.33
C PHE A 138 -13.94 14.28 -19.46
N ILE A 139 -13.47 13.04 -19.25
CA ILE A 139 -12.75 12.24 -20.24
C ILE A 139 -13.02 10.76 -20.04
N ASN A 140 -13.08 10.01 -21.14
CA ASN A 140 -13.23 8.55 -21.09
C ASN A 140 -12.07 7.94 -20.30
N SER A 141 -12.41 7.22 -19.25
CA SER A 141 -11.46 6.83 -18.20
C SER A 141 -11.36 5.31 -18.08
N TYR A 142 -10.14 4.81 -18.04
CA TYR A 142 -9.84 3.38 -17.95
C TYR A 142 -8.84 3.10 -16.83
N ALA A 143 -8.86 1.88 -16.31
CA ALA A 143 -7.81 1.40 -15.42
C ALA A 143 -6.58 0.99 -16.23
N GLY A 144 -5.40 1.38 -15.77
CA GLY A 144 -4.14 0.83 -16.24
C GLY A 144 -3.94 -0.61 -15.75
N LEU A 145 -2.90 -1.28 -16.26
CA LEU A 145 -2.65 -2.69 -15.98
C LEU A 145 -2.29 -2.93 -14.51
N HIS A 146 -1.54 -2.02 -13.88
CA HIS A 146 -1.20 -2.14 -12.47
C HIS A 146 -2.42 -1.90 -11.59
N LEU A 147 -3.20 -0.84 -11.86
CA LEU A 147 -4.44 -0.58 -11.13
C LEU A 147 -5.39 -1.78 -11.20
N ALA A 148 -5.60 -2.33 -12.41
CA ALA A 148 -6.44 -3.50 -12.60
C ALA A 148 -5.90 -4.73 -11.84
N LYS A 149 -4.59 -4.96 -11.84
CA LYS A 149 -3.96 -6.07 -11.10
C LYS A 149 -4.20 -5.95 -9.59
N GLU A 150 -4.01 -4.77 -9.02
CA GLU A 150 -4.23 -4.52 -7.58
C GLU A 150 -5.70 -4.73 -7.19
N VAL A 151 -6.64 -4.16 -7.96
CA VAL A 151 -8.07 -4.34 -7.73
C VAL A 151 -8.46 -5.81 -7.84
N ASN A 152 -8.00 -6.52 -8.87
CA ASN A 152 -8.27 -7.95 -9.04
C ASN A 152 -7.69 -8.81 -7.91
N ALA A 153 -6.52 -8.46 -7.39
CA ALA A 153 -5.91 -9.17 -6.26
C ALA A 153 -6.76 -9.00 -4.99
N LEU A 154 -7.22 -7.78 -4.71
CA LEU A 154 -8.11 -7.49 -3.59
C LEU A 154 -9.49 -8.16 -3.77
N GLU A 155 -10.07 -8.10 -4.97
CA GLU A 155 -11.32 -8.78 -5.25
C GLU A 155 -11.19 -10.29 -5.02
N LYS A 156 -10.13 -10.94 -5.49
CA LYS A 156 -9.89 -12.38 -5.20
C LYS A 156 -9.77 -12.66 -3.70
N LEU A 157 -9.14 -11.75 -2.96
CA LEU A 157 -8.99 -11.86 -1.51
C LEU A 157 -10.34 -11.77 -0.77
N PHE A 158 -11.31 -10.98 -1.25
CA PHE A 158 -12.60 -10.76 -0.56
C PHE A 158 -13.82 -11.43 -1.23
N SER A 159 -13.72 -11.90 -2.47
CA SER A 159 -14.90 -12.33 -3.25
C SER A 159 -15.36 -13.77 -2.99
N VAL A 160 -14.62 -14.57 -2.22
CA VAL A 160 -15.01 -15.97 -1.95
C VAL A 160 -16.30 -16.07 -1.11
N ASN A 161 -16.70 -14.99 -0.42
CA ASN A 161 -17.97 -14.91 0.32
C ASN A 161 -19.10 -14.19 -0.44
N ASN A 162 -18.81 -13.54 -1.57
CA ASN A 162 -19.80 -12.75 -2.33
C ASN A 162 -20.20 -13.47 -3.62
N LYS A 163 -21.24 -14.31 -3.54
CA LYS A 163 -22.11 -14.66 -4.69
C LYS A 163 -22.95 -13.46 -5.16
N LYS A 164 -22.37 -12.26 -5.24
CA LYS A 164 -22.97 -11.12 -5.95
C LYS A 164 -21.98 -10.66 -7.00
N THR A 165 -22.28 -11.13 -8.21
CA THR A 165 -21.85 -10.63 -9.51
C THR A 165 -21.46 -9.15 -9.50
N ASN A 166 -20.16 -8.86 -9.60
CA ASN A 166 -19.67 -7.59 -10.13
C ASN A 166 -19.10 -7.84 -11.53
N SER A 167 -19.57 -7.02 -12.47
CA SER A 167 -19.53 -7.19 -13.93
C SER A 167 -18.16 -7.02 -14.60
N ILE A 168 -17.07 -7.39 -13.93
CA ILE A 168 -15.69 -7.24 -14.47
C ILE A 168 -15.12 -8.58 -14.99
N ASN A 169 -15.71 -9.71 -14.62
CA ASN A 169 -15.27 -11.05 -15.07
C ASN A 169 -15.82 -11.48 -16.45
N ALA A 170 -15.91 -10.55 -17.41
CA ALA A 170 -16.47 -10.83 -18.74
C ALA A 170 -15.41 -11.00 -19.86
N LEU A 171 -14.17 -11.35 -19.52
CA LEU A 171 -13.12 -11.65 -20.51
C LEU A 171 -12.29 -12.86 -20.05
N CYS A 172 -12.91 -14.05 -20.10
CA CYS A 172 -12.33 -15.40 -20.29
C CYS A 172 -13.26 -16.44 -19.66
N PRO A 173 -14.03 -17.22 -20.46
CA PRO A 173 -14.93 -18.23 -19.94
C PRO A 173 -14.24 -19.60 -19.92
N ASP A 174 -13.29 -19.81 -19.01
CA ASP A 174 -12.86 -21.18 -18.68
C ASP A 174 -13.46 -21.58 -17.34
N LYS A 175 -14.71 -22.02 -17.43
CA LYS A 175 -15.40 -22.82 -16.41
C LYS A 175 -14.76 -24.20 -16.40
N GLU A 176 -14.00 -24.50 -15.35
CA GLU A 176 -13.94 -25.81 -14.68
C GLU A 176 -12.77 -25.79 -13.69
N ASN A 177 -13.05 -25.59 -12.40
CA ASN A 177 -12.59 -26.46 -11.31
C ASN A 177 -12.65 -25.77 -9.92
N VAL A 178 -13.50 -26.36 -9.08
CA VAL A 178 -13.33 -26.60 -7.64
C VAL A 178 -13.39 -25.38 -6.71
N ILE A 179 -14.49 -25.33 -5.95
CA ILE A 179 -14.57 -24.72 -4.62
C ILE A 179 -13.58 -25.48 -3.73
N LYS A 180 -12.30 -25.12 -3.80
CA LYS A 180 -11.32 -25.45 -2.77
C LYS A 180 -11.49 -24.35 -1.74
N SER A 181 -11.83 -24.69 -0.51
CA SER A 181 -11.79 -23.75 0.62
C SER A 181 -10.40 -23.10 0.63
N SER A 182 -10.27 -21.90 0.07
CA SER A 182 -9.01 -21.19 0.00
C SER A 182 -8.70 -20.68 1.39
N VAL A 183 -7.63 -21.19 1.99
CA VAL A 183 -7.19 -20.73 3.31
C VAL A 183 -6.63 -19.33 3.12
N LYS A 184 -7.33 -18.33 3.65
CA LYS A 184 -6.94 -16.93 3.62
C LYS A 184 -6.40 -16.51 4.97
N MET A 185 -5.28 -15.83 4.95
CA MET A 185 -4.65 -15.30 6.16
C MET A 185 -4.34 -13.82 6.02
N ALA A 186 -4.40 -13.11 7.13
CA ALA A 186 -3.89 -11.75 7.23
C ALA A 186 -2.73 -11.69 8.23
N ILE A 187 -1.75 -10.85 7.95
CA ILE A 187 -0.67 -10.47 8.85
C ILE A 187 -0.80 -8.97 9.07
N VAL A 188 -0.96 -8.55 10.32
CA VAL A 188 -1.15 -7.15 10.70
C VAL A 188 -0.09 -6.77 11.71
N GLY A 189 0.74 -5.81 11.33
CA GLY A 189 1.83 -5.33 12.18
C GLY A 189 1.85 -3.81 12.29
N GLY A 190 2.92 -3.26 12.84
CA GLY A 190 3.12 -1.84 13.06
C GLY A 190 2.91 -1.42 14.52
N LYS A 191 2.90 -0.11 14.74
CA LYS A 191 3.01 0.45 16.10
C LYS A 191 1.67 0.57 16.84
N LYS A 192 0.61 1.02 16.17
CA LYS A 192 -0.66 1.41 16.79
C LYS A 192 -1.83 0.61 16.23
N ILE A 193 -2.72 0.17 17.12
CA ILE A 193 -4.04 -0.40 16.78
C ILE A 193 -4.95 0.66 16.22
N SER A 194 -4.95 1.87 16.80
CA SER A 194 -5.88 2.97 16.45
C SER A 194 -5.93 3.26 14.94
N GLY A 195 -4.80 3.16 14.24
CA GLY A 195 -4.74 3.34 12.78
C GLY A 195 -5.16 2.13 11.93
N LYS A 196 -5.57 1.01 12.55
CA LYS A 196 -5.83 -0.28 11.89
C LYS A 196 -7.12 -0.97 12.35
N ILE A 197 -7.93 -0.34 13.21
CA ILE A 197 -9.16 -0.94 13.74
C ILE A 197 -10.12 -1.33 12.61
N ASP A 198 -10.50 -0.37 11.76
CA ASP A 198 -11.43 -0.60 10.66
C ASP A 198 -10.92 -1.68 9.71
N PHE A 199 -9.61 -1.65 9.47
CA PHE A 199 -8.93 -2.67 8.69
C PHE A 199 -9.08 -4.06 9.32
N ILE A 200 -8.74 -4.25 10.60
CA ILE A 200 -8.86 -5.54 11.29
C ILE A 200 -10.32 -6.00 11.30
N ASN A 201 -11.26 -5.11 11.62
CA ASN A 201 -12.69 -5.41 11.66
C ASN A 201 -13.23 -5.89 10.30
N SER A 202 -12.75 -5.31 9.20
CA SER A 202 -13.11 -5.74 7.83
C SER A 202 -12.59 -7.14 7.48
N MET A 203 -11.52 -7.60 8.12
CA MET A 203 -10.94 -8.93 7.91
C MET A 203 -11.63 -10.02 8.74
N LEU A 204 -12.33 -9.65 9.82
CA LEU A 204 -13.05 -10.61 10.66
C LEU A 204 -14.20 -11.25 9.86
N GLY A 205 -14.20 -12.58 9.77
CA GLY A 205 -15.13 -13.38 8.97
C GLY A 205 -14.67 -13.63 7.52
N GLU A 206 -13.79 -12.79 7.00
CA GLU A 206 -13.19 -12.95 5.67
C GLU A 206 -11.90 -13.78 5.70
N MET A 207 -11.21 -13.78 6.84
CA MET A 207 -9.95 -14.50 7.04
C MET A 207 -10.14 -15.72 7.95
N ASN A 208 -9.45 -16.82 7.63
CA ASN A 208 -9.36 -17.97 8.53
C ASN A 208 -8.47 -17.65 9.73
N CYS A 209 -7.41 -16.88 9.51
CA CYS A 209 -6.42 -16.53 10.52
C CYS A 209 -5.95 -15.09 10.34
N ILE A 210 -5.86 -14.34 11.43
CA ILE A 210 -5.20 -13.04 11.49
C ILE A 210 -4.05 -13.15 12.49
N MET A 211 -2.83 -13.02 11.98
CA MET A 211 -1.61 -12.95 12.76
C MET A 211 -1.33 -11.49 13.09
N ILE A 212 -1.15 -11.17 14.37
CA ILE A 212 -0.88 -9.80 14.83
C ILE A 212 0.54 -9.73 15.40
N GLY A 213 1.35 -8.81 14.91
CA GLY A 213 2.70 -8.54 15.40
C GLY A 213 2.96 -7.04 15.54
N GLY A 214 4.23 -6.65 15.61
CA GLY A 214 4.62 -5.27 15.90
C GLY A 214 4.24 -4.84 17.31
N ALA A 215 4.47 -3.56 17.64
CA ALA A 215 4.15 -3.04 18.96
C ALA A 215 2.64 -3.08 19.25
N MET A 216 1.78 -3.09 18.23
CA MET A 216 0.33 -3.24 18.41
C MET A 216 -0.08 -4.58 19.02
N ALA A 217 0.70 -5.65 18.81
CA ALA A 217 0.45 -6.95 19.44
C ALA A 217 0.52 -6.86 20.97
N ASN A 218 1.32 -5.95 21.53
CA ASN A 218 1.43 -5.75 22.97
C ASN A 218 0.11 -5.32 23.60
N THR A 219 -0.73 -4.55 22.90
CA THR A 219 -2.06 -4.19 23.43
C THR A 219 -2.99 -5.41 23.47
N PHE A 220 -2.92 -6.32 22.48
CA PHE A 220 -3.68 -7.57 22.51
C PHE A 220 -3.19 -8.53 23.60
N LEU A 221 -1.88 -8.58 23.83
CA LEU A 221 -1.27 -9.34 24.92
C LEU A 221 -1.69 -8.78 26.28
N ALA A 222 -1.61 -7.46 26.47
CA ALA A 222 -2.08 -6.79 27.68
C ALA A 222 -3.58 -7.00 27.93
N ALA A 223 -4.40 -6.94 26.88
CA ALA A 223 -5.83 -7.25 26.95
C ALA A 223 -6.10 -8.71 27.36
N SER A 224 -5.20 -9.64 27.01
CA SER A 224 -5.23 -11.04 27.43
C SER A 224 -4.68 -11.28 28.84
N GLY A 225 -4.31 -10.22 29.57
CA GLY A 225 -3.77 -10.28 30.93
C GLY A 225 -2.25 -10.51 31.02
N CYS A 226 -1.52 -10.45 29.91
CA CYS A 226 -0.06 -10.57 29.91
C CYS A 226 0.60 -9.24 30.33
N ASP A 227 1.55 -9.30 31.25
CA ASP A 227 2.43 -8.17 31.55
C ASP A 227 3.41 -7.98 30.39
N VAL A 228 3.35 -6.84 29.70
CA VAL A 228 4.23 -6.51 28.57
C VAL A 228 5.42 -5.62 28.97
N GLY A 229 5.63 -5.40 30.27
CA GLY A 229 6.77 -4.64 30.80
C GLY A 229 6.85 -3.21 30.31
N GLY A 230 8.05 -2.77 29.92
CA GLY A 230 8.32 -1.44 29.38
C GLY A 230 7.94 -1.25 27.91
N SER A 231 7.20 -2.21 27.33
CA SER A 231 6.82 -2.20 25.92
C SER A 231 5.70 -1.19 25.63
N PHE A 232 5.71 -0.64 24.42
CA PHE A 232 4.63 0.25 23.99
C PHE A 232 3.34 -0.56 23.78
N PHE A 233 2.25 -0.11 24.41
CA PHE A 233 0.88 -0.53 24.11
C PHE A 233 -0.07 0.66 24.33
N GLU A 234 -1.27 0.58 23.77
CA GLU A 234 -2.30 1.62 23.88
C GLU A 234 -3.31 1.21 24.98
N LEU A 235 -3.18 1.80 26.17
CA LEU A 235 -4.00 1.47 27.35
C LEU A 235 -5.50 1.71 27.12
N ASP A 236 -5.83 2.80 26.43
CA ASP A 236 -7.18 3.19 26.01
C ASP A 236 -7.79 2.26 24.95
N MET A 237 -6.99 1.38 24.35
CA MET A 237 -7.40 0.44 23.31
C MET A 237 -7.58 -1.00 23.83
N ILE A 238 -7.40 -1.26 25.13
CA ILE A 238 -7.53 -2.61 25.71
C ILE A 238 -8.93 -3.19 25.51
N ASP A 239 -9.97 -2.42 25.82
CA ASP A 239 -11.37 -2.88 25.67
C ASP A 239 -11.68 -3.22 24.21
N MET A 240 -11.23 -2.36 23.28
CA MET A 240 -11.39 -2.62 21.85
C MET A 240 -10.61 -3.86 21.40
N ALA A 241 -9.40 -4.10 21.92
CA ALA A 241 -8.64 -5.31 21.60
C ALA A 241 -9.38 -6.58 22.07
N ASN A 242 -10.00 -6.53 23.26
CA ASN A 242 -10.86 -7.60 23.77
C ASN A 242 -12.09 -7.82 22.88
N ASP A 243 -12.77 -6.76 22.47
CA ASP A 243 -13.90 -6.83 21.56
C ASP A 243 -13.51 -7.43 20.21
N ILE A 244 -12.36 -7.05 19.63
CA ILE A 244 -11.85 -7.65 18.39
C ILE A 244 -11.60 -9.15 18.58
N MET A 245 -10.96 -9.56 19.69
CA MET A 245 -10.70 -10.98 19.97
C MET A 245 -12.00 -11.77 20.20
N SER A 246 -13.02 -11.17 20.80
CA SER A 246 -14.35 -11.77 20.97
C SER A 246 -15.05 -11.92 19.62
N ASN A 247 -15.16 -10.83 18.86
CA ASN A 247 -15.77 -10.81 17.53
C ASN A 247 -15.10 -11.77 16.56
N ALA A 248 -13.78 -11.96 16.67
CA ALA A 248 -13.05 -12.93 15.89
C ALA A 248 -13.52 -14.37 16.18
N LYS A 249 -13.77 -14.72 17.45
CA LYS A 249 -14.33 -16.04 17.81
C LYS A 249 -15.71 -16.23 17.20
N ASP A 250 -16.59 -15.23 17.32
CA ASP A 250 -17.96 -15.28 16.80
C ASP A 250 -17.98 -15.44 15.28
N LYS A 251 -17.07 -14.73 14.59
CA LYS A 251 -16.91 -14.79 13.13
C LYS A 251 -16.02 -15.94 12.65
N LYS A 252 -15.60 -16.84 13.55
CA LYS A 252 -14.75 -18.01 13.26
C LYS A 252 -13.40 -17.65 12.61
N THR A 253 -12.88 -16.47 12.91
CA THR A 253 -11.53 -16.03 12.53
C THR A 253 -10.58 -16.27 13.69
N LYS A 254 -9.48 -16.98 13.46
CA LYS A 254 -8.47 -17.23 14.49
C LYS A 254 -7.52 -16.04 14.62
N ILE A 255 -7.46 -15.39 15.78
CA ILE A 255 -6.39 -14.45 16.11
C ILE A 255 -5.17 -15.22 16.61
N VAL A 256 -3.98 -14.88 16.11
CA VAL A 256 -2.70 -15.47 16.51
C VAL A 256 -1.75 -14.36 16.92
N LEU A 257 -1.35 -14.39 18.19
CA LEU A 257 -0.37 -13.46 18.77
C LEU A 257 1.01 -14.10 18.84
N PRO A 258 2.08 -13.30 19.00
CA PRO A 258 3.42 -13.83 19.24
C PRO A 258 3.48 -14.50 20.61
N ILE A 259 4.34 -15.51 20.74
CA ILE A 259 4.55 -16.34 21.94
C ILE A 259 5.95 -16.15 22.55
N ASP A 260 6.81 -15.43 21.86
CA ASP A 260 8.13 -15.01 22.29
C ASP A 260 8.53 -13.74 21.54
N PHE A 261 9.55 -13.05 22.03
CA PHE A 261 9.86 -11.68 21.68
C PHE A 261 11.35 -11.43 21.66
N VAL A 262 11.82 -10.60 20.73
CA VAL A 262 13.16 -10.00 20.77
C VAL A 262 13.02 -8.57 21.25
N GLY A 263 13.92 -8.15 22.15
CA GLY A 263 13.81 -6.86 22.78
C GLY A 263 15.05 -6.48 23.59
N LEU A 264 14.93 -5.41 24.37
CA LEU A 264 15.99 -4.93 25.25
C LEU A 264 15.61 -5.13 26.73
N SER A 265 16.55 -5.61 27.53
CA SER A 265 16.44 -5.55 28.99
C SER A 265 16.91 -4.19 29.52
N THR A 266 16.75 -3.94 30.83
CA THR A 266 17.10 -2.66 31.49
C THR A 266 18.57 -2.27 31.38
N ASN A 267 19.47 -3.22 31.12
CA ASN A 267 20.90 -2.96 30.88
C ASN A 267 21.23 -2.74 29.38
N ASN A 268 20.22 -2.61 28.51
CA ASN A 268 20.35 -2.52 27.06
C ASN A 268 20.94 -3.76 26.36
N ALA A 269 20.93 -4.93 26.98
CA ALA A 269 21.25 -6.18 26.31
C ALA A 269 20.08 -6.62 25.41
N ILE A 270 20.41 -7.09 24.20
CA ILE A 270 19.43 -7.73 23.31
C ILE A 270 19.19 -9.14 23.81
N GLU A 271 17.93 -9.44 24.12
CA GLU A 271 17.51 -10.73 24.67
C GLU A 271 16.27 -11.26 23.94
N THR A 272 16.07 -12.56 24.02
CA THR A 272 14.82 -13.22 23.61
C THR A 272 14.10 -13.72 24.86
N ARG A 273 12.82 -13.41 25.01
CA ARG A 273 11.98 -13.89 26.12
C ARG A 273 10.69 -14.51 25.61
N SER A 274 10.25 -15.59 26.24
CA SER A 274 8.94 -16.22 26.03
C SER A 274 7.83 -15.39 26.65
N ILE A 275 6.59 -15.60 26.22
CA ILE A 275 5.39 -15.05 26.88
C ILE A 275 5.22 -15.54 28.32
N ASP A 276 5.79 -16.71 28.64
CA ASP A 276 5.77 -17.30 29.99
C ASP A 276 6.87 -16.75 30.91
N ASP A 277 7.83 -15.98 30.38
CA ASP A 277 8.89 -15.35 31.16
C ASP A 277 8.44 -14.01 31.74
N SER A 278 9.12 -13.54 32.79
CA SER A 278 8.89 -12.18 33.30
C SER A 278 9.35 -11.13 32.28
N LEU A 279 8.42 -10.26 31.88
CA LEU A 279 8.68 -9.17 30.94
C LEU A 279 8.84 -7.80 31.62
N LYS A 280 8.71 -7.70 32.95
CA LYS A 280 8.73 -6.41 33.70
C LYS A 280 9.88 -5.47 33.32
N ASP A 281 11.08 -6.03 33.22
CA ASP A 281 12.32 -5.30 32.91
C ASP A 281 12.72 -5.46 31.42
N PHE A 282 11.74 -5.69 30.55
CA PHE A 282 11.95 -5.99 29.14
C PHE A 282 11.09 -5.09 28.26
N LYS A 283 11.63 -4.71 27.11
CA LYS A 283 10.95 -3.91 26.09
C LYS A 283 10.99 -4.63 24.76
N ILE A 284 9.81 -5.07 24.31
CA ILE A 284 9.59 -5.82 23.07
C ILE A 284 9.80 -4.88 21.87
N PHE A 285 10.60 -5.34 20.90
CA PHE A 285 10.85 -4.62 19.64
C PHE A 285 10.60 -5.45 18.39
N ASP A 286 10.59 -6.78 18.49
CA ASP A 286 10.27 -7.69 17.38
C ASP A 286 9.68 -9.01 17.93
N ILE A 287 9.09 -9.81 17.04
CA ILE A 287 8.65 -11.17 17.36
C ILE A 287 9.85 -12.11 17.50
N GLY A 288 9.76 -13.07 18.42
CA GLY A 288 10.80 -14.05 18.68
C GLY A 288 10.83 -15.21 17.68
N PRO A 289 11.91 -16.02 17.71
CA PRO A 289 12.11 -17.13 16.79
C PRO A 289 10.99 -18.19 16.84
N LYS A 290 10.39 -18.47 18.00
CA LYS A 290 9.27 -19.43 18.09
C LYS A 290 8.03 -18.86 17.41
N SER A 291 7.78 -17.56 17.55
CA SER A 291 6.68 -16.85 16.90
C SER A 291 6.85 -16.83 15.39
N ILE A 292 8.06 -16.57 14.89
CA ILE A 292 8.41 -16.66 13.46
C ILE A 292 8.06 -18.05 12.92
N VAL A 293 8.55 -19.11 13.57
CA VAL A 293 8.24 -20.49 13.15
C VAL A 293 6.73 -20.78 13.20
N ASN A 294 6.03 -20.28 14.22
CA ASN A 294 4.60 -20.47 14.39
C ASN A 294 3.77 -19.72 13.34
N PHE A 295 4.21 -18.54 12.90
CA PHE A 295 3.59 -17.75 11.83
C PHE A 295 3.88 -18.41 10.48
N ALA A 296 5.13 -18.75 10.20
CA ALA A 296 5.55 -19.42 8.97
C ALA A 296 4.78 -20.73 8.71
N LYS A 297 4.56 -21.55 9.74
CA LYS A 297 3.75 -22.78 9.63
C LYS A 297 2.31 -22.52 9.18
N LYS A 298 1.72 -21.39 9.58
CA LYS A 298 0.35 -21.01 9.17
C LYS A 298 0.38 -20.45 7.75
N ILE A 299 1.29 -19.53 7.47
CA ILE A 299 1.53 -18.96 6.14
C ILE A 299 1.69 -20.06 5.10
N TYR A 300 2.46 -21.11 5.39
CA TYR A 300 2.67 -22.25 4.48
C TYR A 300 1.37 -22.96 4.08
N LEU A 301 0.34 -22.93 4.92
CA LEU A 301 -0.97 -23.52 4.64
C LEU A 301 -1.91 -22.58 3.88
N ALA A 302 -1.56 -21.30 3.73
CA ALA A 302 -2.41 -20.29 3.13
C ALA A 302 -2.34 -20.34 1.60
N ASN A 303 -3.51 -20.22 0.96
CA ASN A 303 -3.62 -19.99 -0.48
C ASN A 303 -3.50 -18.50 -0.82
N SER A 304 -3.86 -17.63 0.12
CA SER A 304 -3.78 -16.18 -0.06
C SER A 304 -3.41 -15.53 1.26
N ILE A 305 -2.48 -14.57 1.18
CA ILE A 305 -1.98 -13.84 2.34
C ILE A 305 -2.12 -12.35 2.05
N PHE A 306 -2.72 -11.65 2.99
CA PHE A 306 -2.68 -10.20 3.02
C PHE A 306 -1.75 -9.74 4.13
N TRP A 307 -0.76 -8.90 3.83
CA TRP A 307 0.18 -8.42 4.83
C TRP A 307 0.21 -6.90 4.86
N ASN A 308 -0.09 -6.32 6.01
CA ASN A 308 0.01 -4.88 6.25
C ASN A 308 0.71 -4.55 7.56
N GLY A 309 1.96 -4.09 7.45
CA GLY A 309 2.77 -3.55 8.54
C GLY A 309 3.82 -4.54 9.07
N PRO A 310 4.96 -4.01 9.55
CA PRO A 310 6.09 -4.82 10.02
C PRO A 310 5.77 -5.52 11.35
N LEU A 311 6.43 -6.64 11.59
CA LEU A 311 6.32 -7.42 12.83
C LEU A 311 7.26 -6.92 13.94
N GLY A 312 8.21 -6.04 13.60
CA GLY A 312 9.15 -5.40 14.53
C GLY A 312 9.53 -3.97 14.13
N LEU A 313 10.53 -3.41 14.80
CA LEU A 313 11.13 -2.09 14.53
C LEU A 313 12.16 -2.18 13.39
N CYS A 314 11.69 -2.29 12.16
CA CYS A 314 12.52 -2.57 10.98
C CYS A 314 13.60 -1.52 10.67
N GLU A 315 13.49 -0.31 11.23
CA GLU A 315 14.53 0.72 11.12
C GLU A 315 15.83 0.33 11.84
N LYS A 316 15.80 -0.69 12.70
CA LYS A 316 16.97 -1.25 13.38
C LYS A 316 17.18 -2.70 12.98
N VAL A 317 18.39 -3.01 12.52
CA VAL A 317 18.78 -4.34 12.02
C VAL A 317 18.52 -5.44 13.06
N ASP A 318 18.77 -5.16 14.33
CA ASP A 318 18.56 -6.12 15.43
C ASP A 318 17.08 -6.46 15.69
N PHE A 319 16.14 -5.66 15.16
CA PHE A 319 14.70 -5.78 15.41
C PHE A 319 13.87 -5.84 14.14
N CYS A 320 14.48 -6.27 13.03
CA CYS A 320 13.81 -6.44 11.75
C CYS A 320 13.64 -7.91 11.32
N ILE A 321 14.27 -8.84 12.03
CA ILE A 321 14.36 -10.26 11.63
C ILE A 321 12.98 -10.86 11.43
N GLY A 322 12.05 -10.64 12.37
CA GLY A 322 10.70 -11.17 12.28
C GLY A 322 9.91 -10.68 11.07
N THR A 323 10.25 -9.50 10.53
CA THR A 323 9.63 -8.97 9.30
C THR A 323 10.32 -9.44 8.04
N VAL A 324 11.61 -9.77 8.10
CA VAL A 324 12.41 -10.16 6.92
C VAL A 324 12.34 -11.66 6.64
N SER A 325 12.20 -12.48 7.69
CA SER A 325 12.11 -13.95 7.62
C SER A 325 10.75 -14.47 7.19
#